data_AF-A0A9D0BID6-F1
#
_entry.id   AF-A0A9D0BID6-F1
#
_cell.length_a   1.000
_cell.length_b   1.000
_cell.length_c   1.000
_cell.angle_alpha   90.00
_cell.angle_beta   90.00
_cell.angle_gamma   90.00
#
_symmetry.space_group_name_H-M   'P 1'
#
loop_
_entity.id
_entity.type
_entity.pdbx_description
1 polymer ?
#
loop_
_entity_poly.entity_id
_entity_poly.type
_entity_poly.pdbx_seq_one_letter_code
_entity_poly.pdbx_strand_id
1 'polypeptide(L)'
;MKKLLLSTLLLLLLPAAQGAPRILVLGDSLSAAHGMAQKEGWVSLLQQRLQREGYPHRVVNASISGETSSGALARLPRELDIHAPHIVLIELGG
;
A
#
# COMPACT_ATOMS: atom_id res chain seq x y z
N MET A 1 29.49 32.60 11.10
CA MET A 1 28.80 32.74 9.80
C MET A 1 29.11 31.59 8.84
N LYS A 2 30.37 31.29 8.51
CA LYS A 2 30.73 30.17 7.60
C LYS A 2 30.22 28.78 8.03
N LYS A 3 30.24 28.47 9.34
CA LYS A 3 29.72 27.19 9.89
C LYS A 3 28.19 27.05 9.77
N LEU A 4 27.44 28.17 9.86
CA LEU A 4 26.00 28.17 9.61
C LEU A 4 25.71 27.95 8.12
N LEU A 5 26.43 28.63 7.22
CA LEU A 5 26.28 28.41 5.78
C LEU A 5 26.56 26.96 5.36
N LEU A 6 27.59 26.33 5.95
CA LEU A 6 27.95 24.95 5.63
C LEU A 6 26.88 23.94 6.10
N SER A 7 26.23 24.22 7.24
CA SER A 7 25.15 23.39 7.78
C SER A 7 23.86 23.51 6.96
N THR A 8 23.51 24.69 6.47
CA THR A 8 22.32 24.89 5.63
C THR A 8 22.49 24.25 4.25
N LEU A 9 23.71 24.31 3.69
CA LEU A 9 24.03 23.64 2.43
C LEU A 9 23.98 22.11 2.54
N LEU A 10 24.39 21.55 3.69
CA LEU A 10 24.34 20.11 3.95
C LEU A 10 22.90 19.58 4.08
N LEU A 11 21.97 20.38 4.61
CA LEU A 11 20.57 20.00 4.76
C LEU A 11 19.82 19.94 3.43
N LEU A 12 20.22 20.76 2.46
CA LEU A 12 19.67 20.79 1.09
C LEU A 12 20.10 19.59 0.23
N LEU A 13 21.12 18.85 0.67
CA LEU A 13 21.63 17.65 -0.01
C LEU A 13 20.98 16.34 0.47
N LEU A 14 20.07 16.40 1.46
CA LEU A 14 19.35 15.22 1.92
C LEU A 14 18.36 14.77 0.84
N PRO A 15 18.39 13.50 0.41
CA PRO A 15 17.37 12.96 -0.47
C PRO A 15 16.00 13.14 0.19
N ALA A 16 15.03 13.67 -0.54
CA ALA A 16 13.65 13.63 -0.08
C ALA A 16 13.27 12.16 0.14
N ALA A 17 12.85 11.81 1.36
CA ALA A 17 12.40 10.45 1.65
C ALA A 17 11.14 10.17 0.83
N GLN A 18 11.29 9.52 -0.33
CA GLN A 18 10.14 8.96 -1.03
C GLN A 18 9.59 7.80 -0.19
N GLY A 19 8.32 7.89 0.18
CA GLY A 19 7.64 6.80 0.89
C GLY A 19 7.72 5.49 0.09
N ALA A 20 7.69 4.36 0.80
CA ALA A 20 7.64 3.03 0.21
C ALA A 20 6.59 2.94 -0.91
N PRO A 21 6.91 2.39 -2.10
CA PRO A 21 5.93 2.19 -3.17
C PRO A 21 4.78 1.33 -2.66
N ARG A 22 3.55 1.68 -3.03
CA ARG A 22 2.32 1.10 -2.47
C ARG A 22 1.67 0.13 -3.45
N ILE A 23 1.29 -1.04 -2.94
CA ILE A 23 0.41 -2.00 -3.62
C ILE A 23 -0.96 -1.88 -2.96
N LEU A 24 -1.97 -1.42 -3.70
CA LEU A 24 -3.35 -1.42 -3.24
C LEU A 24 -4.00 -2.74 -3.66
N VAL A 25 -4.50 -3.50 -2.70
CA VAL A 25 -5.33 -4.69 -2.94
C VAL A 25 -6.79 -4.29 -2.80
N LEU A 26 -7.54 -4.40 -3.89
CA LEU A 26 -8.97 -4.16 -3.95
C LEU A 26 -9.66 -5.49 -4.26
N GLY A 27 -10.29 -6.10 -3.26
CA GLY A 27 -10.97 -7.37 -3.45
C GLY A 27 -12.14 -7.65 -2.52
N ASP A 28 -12.58 -8.90 -2.52
CA ASP A 28 -13.72 -9.35 -1.74
C ASP A 28 -13.32 -10.04 -0.41
N SER A 29 -14.18 -10.93 0.07
CA SER A 29 -13.97 -11.81 1.22
C SER A 29 -12.63 -12.55 1.24
N LEU A 30 -12.13 -13.00 0.09
CA LEU A 30 -10.87 -13.75 0.00
C LEU A 30 -9.69 -12.89 0.45
N SER A 31 -9.66 -11.65 -0.05
CA SER A 31 -8.64 -10.66 0.30
C SER A 31 -8.90 -9.98 1.65
N ALA A 32 -10.16 -9.94 2.10
CA ALA A 32 -10.55 -9.43 3.42
C ALA A 32 -10.26 -10.39 4.58
N ALA A 33 -9.72 -11.60 4.32
CA ALA A 33 -9.45 -12.63 5.33
C ALA A 33 -10.73 -13.10 6.07
N HIS A 34 -11.83 -13.29 5.33
CA HIS A 34 -13.09 -13.73 5.92
C HIS A 34 -12.94 -15.08 6.65
N GLY A 35 -13.44 -15.15 7.89
CA GLY A 35 -13.40 -16.36 8.72
C GLY A 35 -12.05 -16.63 9.41
N MET A 36 -11.09 -15.72 9.36
CA MET A 36 -9.78 -15.87 10.02
C MET A 36 -9.22 -14.54 10.55
N ALA A 37 -8.10 -14.57 11.27
CA ALA A 37 -7.47 -13.34 11.69
C ALA A 37 -6.81 -12.63 10.49
N GLN A 38 -6.89 -11.29 10.43
CA GLN A 38 -6.33 -10.50 9.34
C GLN A 38 -4.84 -10.81 9.06
N LYS A 39 -4.07 -11.12 10.12
CA LYS A 39 -2.64 -11.46 10.02
C LYS A 39 -2.37 -12.76 9.25
N GLU A 40 -3.35 -13.66 9.20
CA GLU A 40 -3.30 -14.97 8.55
C GLU A 40 -3.73 -14.87 7.07
N GLY A 41 -4.46 -13.81 6.70
CA GLY A 41 -4.89 -13.55 5.34
C GLY A 41 -3.71 -13.33 4.37
N TRP A 42 -3.90 -13.73 3.12
CA TRP A 42 -2.84 -13.72 2.11
C TRP A 42 -2.25 -12.32 1.86
N VAL A 43 -3.05 -11.25 2.01
CA VAL A 43 -2.57 -9.86 1.85
C VAL A 43 -1.55 -9.49 2.93
N SER A 44 -1.76 -9.94 4.17
CA SER A 44 -0.80 -9.79 5.26
C SER A 44 0.46 -10.64 5.00
N LEU A 45 0.27 -11.89 4.56
CA LEU A 45 1.40 -12.78 4.22
C LEU A 45 2.23 -12.25 3.04
N LEU A 46 1.59 -11.59 2.06
CA LEU A 46 2.26 -10.89 0.97
C LEU A 46 3.16 -9.78 1.52
N GLN A 47 2.66 -8.94 2.42
CA GLN A 47 3.47 -7.90 3.05
C GLN A 47 4.68 -8.49 3.77
N GLN A 48 4.51 -9.57 4.53
CA GLN A 48 5.61 -10.25 5.22
C GLN A 48 6.63 -10.84 4.25
N ARG A 49 6.16 -11.44 3.14
CA ARG A 49 7.03 -11.99 2.10
C ARG A 49 7.85 -10.91 1.42
N LEU A 50 7.24 -9.79 1.04
CA LEU A 50 7.93 -8.65 0.43
C LEU A 50 9.03 -8.10 1.34
N GLN A 51 8.74 -7.97 2.64
CA GLN A 51 9.74 -7.55 3.63
C GLN A 51 10.90 -8.55 3.72
N ARG A 52 10.60 -9.86 3.79
CA ARG A 52 11.60 -10.92 3.87
C ARG A 52 12.51 -10.97 2.64
N GLU A 53 11.94 -10.71 1.46
CA GLU A 53 12.66 -10.72 0.19
C GLU A 53 13.34 -9.36 -0.12
N GLY A 54 13.24 -8.37 0.77
CA GLY A 54 13.92 -7.08 0.62
C GLY A 54 13.22 -6.11 -0.34
N TYR A 55 11.97 -6.36 -0.72
CA TYR A 55 11.20 -5.41 -1.52
C TYR A 55 10.68 -4.26 -0.65
N PRO A 56 10.84 -3.00 -1.07
CA PRO A 56 10.47 -1.84 -0.27
C PRO A 56 8.96 -1.57 -0.24
N HIS A 57 8.13 -2.48 -0.75
CA HIS A 57 6.73 -2.22 -1.04
C HIS A 57 5.86 -2.31 0.21
N ARG A 58 4.92 -1.38 0.34
CA ARG A 58 3.87 -1.41 1.35
C ARG A 58 2.57 -1.90 0.74
N VAL A 59 1.98 -2.93 1.31
CA VAL A 59 0.68 -3.47 0.88
C VAL A 59 -0.43 -2.78 1.68
N VAL A 60 -1.44 -2.29 0.98
CA VAL A 60 -2.66 -1.69 1.54
C VAL A 60 -3.81 -2.62 1.19
N ASN A 61 -4.50 -3.13 2.21
CA ASN A 61 -5.68 -3.96 2.01
C ASN A 61 -6.94 -3.09 2.09
N ALA A 62 -7.58 -2.87 0.94
CA ALA A 62 -8.86 -2.15 0.82
C ALA A 62 -10.03 -3.10 0.47
N SER A 63 -9.86 -4.39 0.78
CA SER A 63 -10.84 -5.43 0.47
C SER A 63 -11.97 -5.45 1.47
N ILE A 64 -13.18 -5.77 1.01
CA ILE A 64 -14.37 -5.85 1.84
C ILE A 64 -15.10 -7.17 1.56
N SER A 65 -15.52 -7.86 2.61
CA SER A 65 -16.27 -9.10 2.44
C SER A 65 -17.60 -8.87 1.74
N GLY A 66 -17.87 -9.62 0.67
CA GLY A 66 -19.09 -9.47 -0.14
C GLY A 66 -19.02 -8.35 -1.18
N GLU A 67 -17.82 -7.84 -1.48
CA GLU A 67 -17.64 -6.83 -2.52
C GLU A 67 -18.03 -7.37 -3.91
N THR A 68 -18.61 -6.50 -4.74
CA THR A 68 -18.89 -6.80 -6.15
C THR A 68 -18.02 -5.93 -7.05
N SER A 69 -17.83 -6.32 -8.30
CA SER A 69 -17.06 -5.52 -9.27
C SER A 69 -17.61 -4.09 -9.44
N SER A 70 -18.94 -3.92 -9.41
CA SER A 70 -19.58 -2.61 -9.50
C SER A 70 -19.38 -1.76 -8.24
N GLY A 71 -19.49 -2.37 -7.05
CA GLY A 71 -19.23 -1.72 -5.77
C GLY A 71 -17.77 -1.25 -5.63
N ALA A 72 -16.83 -2.09 -6.05
CA ALA A 72 -15.41 -1.76 -6.02
C ALA A 72 -15.04 -0.69 -7.07
N LEU A 73 -15.64 -0.72 -8.26
CA LEU A 73 -15.45 0.31 -9.28
C LEU A 73 -15.91 1.69 -8.75
N ALA A 74 -17.03 1.75 -8.04
CA ALA A 74 -17.55 3.00 -7.50
C ALA A 74 -16.63 3.65 -6.44
N ARG A 75 -15.86 2.86 -5.68
CA ARG A 75 -14.91 3.38 -4.68
C ARG A 75 -13.50 3.59 -5.20
N LEU A 76 -13.12 2.92 -6.29
CA LEU A 76 -11.74 2.92 -6.78
C LEU A 76 -11.15 4.34 -6.91
N PRO A 77 -11.85 5.36 -7.45
CA PRO A 77 -11.30 6.72 -7.51
C PRO A 77 -10.86 7.26 -6.13
N ARG A 78 -11.69 7.06 -5.09
CA ARG A 78 -11.37 7.47 -3.72
C ARG A 78 -10.17 6.70 -3.17
N GLU A 79 -10.10 5.39 -3.40
CA GLU A 79 -8.97 4.57 -2.94
C GLU A 79 -7.65 4.97 -3.62
N LEU A 80 -7.70 5.33 -4.91
CA LEU A 80 -6.55 5.85 -5.65
C LEU A 80 -6.08 7.20 -5.08
N ASP A 81 -7.00 8.12 -4.77
CA ASP A 81 -6.67 9.43 -4.20
C ASP A 81 -6.03 9.31 -2.80
N ILE A 82 -6.60 8.48 -1.94
CA ILE A 82 -6.11 8.28 -0.56
C ILE A 82 -4.76 7.56 -0.57
N HIS A 83 -4.63 6.51 -1.39
CA HIS A 83 -3.50 5.60 -1.30
C HIS A 83 -2.44 5.79 -2.38
N ALA A 84 -2.63 6.69 -3.35
CA ALA A 84 -1.76 6.93 -4.51
C ALA A 84 -0.78 5.77 -4.80
N PRO A 85 -1.35 4.60 -5.17
CA PRO A 85 -0.59 3.36 -5.27
C PRO A 85 0.24 3.34 -6.56
N HIS A 86 1.30 2.53 -6.54
CA HIS A 86 2.11 2.26 -7.73
C HIS A 86 1.58 1.03 -8.47
N ILE A 87 0.93 0.12 -7.74
CA ILE A 87 0.33 -1.11 -8.25
C ILE A 87 -1.06 -1.23 -7.64
N VAL A 88 -2.04 -1.55 -8.47
CA VAL A 88 -3.38 -1.97 -8.04
C VAL A 88 -3.54 -3.45 -8.37
N LEU A 89 -3.85 -4.26 -7.36
CA LEU A 89 -4.16 -5.67 -7.48
C LEU A 89 -5.66 -5.84 -7.26
N ILE A 90 -6.36 -6.31 -8.29
CA ILE A 90 -7.81 -6.48 -8.28
C ILE A 90 -8.14 -7.97 -8.16
N GLU A 91 -8.96 -8.31 -7.18
CA GLU A 91 -9.43 -9.67 -6.91
C GLU A 91 -10.94 -9.59 -6.65
N LEU A 92 -11.74 -9.63 -7.72
CA LEU A 92 -13.19 -9.41 -7.67
C LEU A 92 -13.90 -10.29 -8.68
N GLY A 93 -15.19 -10.53 -8.45
CA GLY A 93 -16.05 -11.27 -9.37
C GLY A 93 -16.10 -12.77 -9.10
N GLY A 94 -15.79 -13.18 -7.86
CA GLY A 94 -16.07 -14.52 -7.36
C GLY A 94 -17.53 -14.93 -7.44
#